data_AF-A0A2K3NHA3-F1
#
_entry.id   AF-A0A2K3NHA3-F1
#
_cell.length_a   1.000
_cell.length_b   1.000
_cell.length_c   1.000
_cell.angle_alpha   90.00
_cell.angle_beta   90.00
_cell.angle_gamma   90.00
#
_symmetry.space_group_name_H-M   'P 1'
#
loop_
_entity.id
_entity.type
_entity.pdbx_description
1 polymer ?
#
loop_
_entity_poly.entity_id
_entity_poly.type
_entity_poly.pdbx_seq_one_letter_code
_entity_poly.pdbx_strand_id
1 'polypeptide(L)'
;ILERALQECDNDLDAAIKSLNELYLGAAGGNFGAAEESEIDVNVDAGKLQNDGNASASENQSTLSSLPADGAEWIDFFVREMMVATSVDDARARAARMLEVLEKSINERASAEKTDVLQKENSMLKGQIEVLSKERNSFKNAFRIQNERLADYENKNQELQHLKQLASQYQEQIRTLEV
;
A
#
# COMPACT_ATOMS: atom_id res chain seq x y z
N ILE A 1 15.64 -7.62 -15.42
CA ILE A 1 15.15 -8.63 -14.45
C ILE A 1 13.84 -9.23 -14.97
N LEU A 2 12.81 -8.41 -15.21
CA LEU A 2 11.53 -8.85 -15.79
C LEU A 2 11.69 -9.56 -17.16
N GLU A 3 12.44 -8.95 -18.07
CA GLU A 3 12.69 -9.50 -19.41
C GLU A 3 13.47 -10.82 -19.38
N ARG A 4 14.35 -10.99 -18.37
CA ARG A 4 15.07 -12.24 -18.13
C ARG A 4 14.16 -13.32 -17.54
N ALA A 5 13.30 -12.97 -16.59
CA ALA A 5 12.34 -13.89 -15.97
C ALA A 5 11.30 -14.41 -16.98
N LEU A 6 10.85 -13.56 -17.92
CA LEU A 6 9.98 -13.95 -19.02
C LEU A 6 10.67 -14.92 -19.98
N GLN A 7 11.93 -14.66 -20.31
CA GLN A 7 12.72 -15.53 -21.19
C GLN A 7 13.00 -16.90 -20.54
N GLU A 8 13.26 -16.94 -19.24
CA GLU A 8 13.49 -18.18 -18.47
C GLU A 8 12.21 -19.01 -18.24
N CYS A 9 11.05 -18.37 -18.33
CA CYS A 9 9.75 -19.01 -18.14
C CYS A 9 9.02 -19.25 -19.48
N ASP A 10 9.73 -19.32 -20.61
CA ASP A 10 9.14 -19.55 -21.95
C ASP A 10 7.98 -18.60 -22.31
N ASN A 11 8.07 -17.34 -21.87
CA ASN A 11 7.01 -16.32 -21.95
C ASN A 11 5.69 -16.68 -21.23
N ASP A 12 5.70 -17.66 -20.34
CA ASP A 12 4.61 -17.90 -19.40
C ASP A 12 4.65 -16.83 -18.30
N LEU A 13 3.63 -15.97 -18.33
CA LEU A 13 3.48 -14.85 -17.42
C LEU A 13 3.30 -15.31 -15.96
N ASP A 14 2.56 -16.38 -15.72
CA ASP A 14 2.27 -16.88 -14.37
C ASP A 14 3.54 -17.49 -13.75
N ALA A 15 4.31 -18.23 -14.54
CA ALA A 15 5.59 -18.77 -14.13
C ALA A 15 6.62 -17.64 -13.86
N ALA A 16 6.65 -16.59 -14.70
CA ALA A 16 7.53 -15.45 -14.52
C ALA A 16 7.20 -14.64 -13.25
N ILE A 17 5.90 -14.43 -12.96
CA ILE A 17 5.44 -13.76 -11.73
C ILE A 17 5.84 -14.57 -10.49
N LYS A 18 5.68 -15.90 -10.54
CA LYS A 18 6.05 -16.79 -9.42
C LYS A 18 7.55 -16.76 -9.14
N SER A 19 8.38 -16.89 -10.18
CA SER A 19 9.85 -16.80 -10.09
C SER A 19 10.30 -15.46 -9.49
N LEU A 20 9.71 -14.35 -9.94
CA LEU A 20 10.06 -13.02 -9.46
C LEU A 20 9.71 -12.82 -7.97
N ASN A 21 8.56 -13.34 -7.55
CA ASN A 21 8.13 -13.32 -6.15
C ASN A 21 9.04 -14.18 -5.26
N GLU A 22 9.41 -15.39 -5.70
CA GLU A 22 10.35 -16.24 -4.97
C GLU A 22 11.73 -15.59 -4.81
N LEU A 23 12.20 -14.87 -5.83
CA LEU A 23 13.48 -14.15 -5.80
C LEU A 23 13.43 -12.94 -4.84
N TYR A 24 12.30 -12.25 -4.76
CA TYR A 24 12.08 -11.14 -3.82
C TYR A 24 11.89 -11.61 -2.37
N LEU A 25 11.13 -12.69 -2.14
CA LEU A 25 10.95 -13.27 -0.81
C LEU A 25 12.21 -13.99 -0.32
N GLY A 26 12.95 -14.66 -1.20
CA GLY A 26 14.23 -15.29 -0.90
C GLY A 26 15.33 -14.29 -0.50
N ALA A 27 15.25 -13.05 -0.98
CA ALA A 27 16.14 -11.96 -0.58
C ALA A 27 15.83 -11.39 0.81
N ALA A 28 14.60 -11.57 1.31
CA ALA A 28 14.15 -11.08 2.63
C ALA A 28 14.05 -12.19 3.70
N GLY A 29 14.01 -13.46 3.30
CA GLY A 29 13.79 -14.63 4.17
C GLY A 29 15.03 -15.21 4.86
N GLY A 30 16.09 -14.41 5.02
CA GLY A 30 17.24 -14.80 5.82
C GLY A 30 16.98 -14.55 7.31
N ASN A 31 16.38 -15.54 7.98
CA ASN A 31 16.30 -15.69 9.44
C ASN A 31 15.27 -14.78 10.15
N PHE A 32 14.21 -15.36 10.71
CA PHE A 32 13.81 -15.29 12.12
C PHE A 32 12.41 -15.91 12.28
N GLY A 33 12.33 -16.89 13.18
CA GLY A 33 11.13 -17.67 13.45
C GLY A 33 10.12 -16.97 14.37
N ALA A 34 8.87 -17.39 14.19
CA ALA A 34 7.78 -17.64 15.12
C ALA A 34 7.65 -16.84 16.45
N ALA A 35 6.38 -16.48 16.70
CA ALA A 35 5.65 -16.27 17.98
C ALA A 35 5.07 -14.86 18.06
N GLU A 36 3.77 -14.67 17.82
CA GLU A 36 2.61 -14.89 18.71
C GLU A 36 2.16 -13.62 19.43
N GLU A 37 0.84 -13.50 19.49
CA GLU A 37 -0.03 -12.37 19.83
C GLU A 37 -0.07 -12.09 21.35
N SER A 38 -0.42 -10.85 21.75
CA SER A 38 -1.34 -10.63 22.88
C SER A 38 -1.89 -9.20 22.90
N GLU A 39 -3.22 -9.10 22.80
CA GLU A 39 -4.04 -7.96 23.23
C GLU A 39 -4.11 -7.89 24.76
N ILE A 40 -4.24 -6.69 25.35
CA ILE A 40 -4.99 -6.46 26.60
C ILE A 40 -5.62 -5.05 26.57
N ASP A 41 -6.95 -5.02 26.66
CA ASP A 41 -7.85 -3.89 26.95
C ASP A 41 -7.99 -3.68 28.48
N VAL A 42 -8.46 -2.50 28.93
CA VAL A 42 -9.51 -2.25 29.95
C VAL A 42 -9.39 -0.83 30.55
N ASN A 43 -10.56 -0.18 30.54
CA ASN A 43 -11.03 1.12 30.98
C ASN A 43 -11.19 1.33 32.52
N VAL A 44 -11.53 2.58 32.91
CA VAL A 44 -12.47 3.06 33.98
C VAL A 44 -11.93 4.13 34.97
N ASP A 45 -12.29 5.39 34.64
CA ASP A 45 -13.09 6.42 35.36
C ASP A 45 -12.89 6.89 36.84
N ALA A 46 -12.91 8.23 36.94
CA ALA A 46 -13.34 9.24 37.94
C ALA A 46 -13.11 9.14 39.47
N GLY A 47 -12.57 10.26 40.01
CA GLY A 47 -12.75 10.72 41.40
C GLY A 47 -12.13 12.10 41.65
N LYS A 48 -12.93 13.08 42.11
CA LYS A 48 -12.66 14.52 42.23
C LYS A 48 -12.40 14.94 43.70
N LEU A 49 -11.50 15.92 43.94
CA LEU A 49 -11.66 17.15 44.76
C LEU A 49 -10.37 17.63 45.49
N GLN A 50 -9.99 18.91 45.24
CA GLN A 50 -9.54 20.01 46.15
C GLN A 50 -8.56 19.72 47.32
N ASN A 51 -7.63 20.58 47.75
CA ASN A 51 -7.17 21.95 47.45
C ASN A 51 -5.91 22.23 48.32
N ASP A 52 -5.04 23.13 47.85
CA ASP A 52 -4.01 23.94 48.55
C ASP A 52 -2.84 23.29 49.33
N GLY A 53 -1.63 23.63 48.89
CA GLY A 53 -0.40 23.41 49.64
C GLY A 53 0.88 23.64 48.83
N ASN A 54 1.12 24.89 48.43
CA ASN A 54 2.38 25.47 47.92
C ASN A 54 3.68 24.69 48.23
N ALA A 55 4.38 24.20 47.20
CA ALA A 55 5.84 24.31 47.05
C ALA A 55 6.30 23.79 45.68
N SER A 56 6.78 24.72 44.85
CA SER A 56 7.71 24.49 43.72
C SER A 56 7.20 23.62 42.56
N ALA A 57 6.28 24.21 41.79
CA ALA A 57 6.27 23.98 40.35
C ALA A 57 7.33 24.88 39.71
N SER A 58 7.85 24.44 38.57
CA SER A 58 8.72 25.17 37.65
C SER A 58 10.21 25.08 37.94
N GLU A 59 10.82 23.98 37.52
CA GLU A 59 12.11 23.95 36.79
C GLU A 59 12.41 22.48 36.48
N ASN A 60 12.09 22.03 35.25
CA ASN A 60 12.62 20.84 34.54
C ASN A 60 11.70 20.33 33.42
N GLN A 61 10.60 21.01 33.10
CA GLN A 61 9.73 20.66 31.96
C GLN A 61 9.88 21.59 30.74
N SER A 62 10.88 22.47 30.70
CA SER A 62 10.95 23.56 29.71
C SER A 62 12.09 23.49 28.69
N THR A 63 12.58 22.30 28.32
CA THR A 63 13.57 22.18 27.23
C THR A 63 13.34 21.03 26.24
N LEU A 64 12.13 20.45 26.15
CA LEU A 64 11.77 19.54 25.04
C LEU A 64 11.36 20.28 23.75
N SER A 65 11.82 21.52 23.56
CA SER A 65 11.68 22.25 22.30
C SER A 65 12.83 21.87 21.38
N SER A 66 12.55 20.90 20.51
CA SER A 66 13.42 20.22 19.52
C SER A 66 14.33 19.14 20.11
N LEU A 67 13.89 17.88 19.94
CA LEU A 67 14.77 16.73 20.11
C LEU A 67 15.84 16.76 19.00
N PRO A 68 17.09 16.39 19.28
CA PRO A 68 18.14 16.34 18.27
C PRO A 68 17.74 15.49 17.06
N ALA A 69 17.99 16.01 15.86
CA ALA A 69 17.58 15.40 14.61
C ALA A 69 18.57 14.35 14.11
N ASP A 70 19.86 14.52 14.40
CA ASP A 70 20.94 13.64 13.93
C ASP A 70 21.98 13.31 15.02
N GLY A 71 22.89 12.40 14.69
CA GLY A 71 23.90 11.91 15.64
C GLY A 71 24.86 13.00 16.14
N ALA A 72 25.15 14.03 15.35
CA ALA A 72 26.03 15.12 15.77
C ALA A 72 25.36 16.01 16.82
N GLU A 73 24.10 16.36 16.59
CA GLU A 73 23.30 17.10 17.56
C GLU A 73 23.09 16.31 18.86
N TRP A 74 22.91 14.99 18.77
CA TRP A 74 22.86 14.11 19.95
C TRP A 74 24.19 14.15 20.72
N ILE A 75 25.34 14.02 20.05
CA ILE A 75 26.66 14.09 20.70
C ILE A 75 26.84 15.43 21.41
N ASP A 76 26.54 16.54 20.74
CA ASP A 76 26.64 17.88 21.33
C ASP A 76 25.71 18.05 22.54
N PHE A 77 24.50 17.48 22.47
CA PHE A 77 23.56 17.46 23.58
C PHE A 77 24.15 16.67 24.77
N PHE A 78 24.66 15.46 24.54
CA PHE A 78 25.34 14.64 25.56
C PHE A 78 26.54 15.35 26.20
N VAL A 79 27.43 15.93 25.39
CA VAL A 79 28.61 16.64 25.90
C VAL A 79 28.20 17.84 26.75
N ARG A 80 27.24 18.65 26.27
CA ARG A 80 26.74 19.83 26.99
C ARG A 80 26.16 19.47 28.34
N GLU A 81 25.35 18.42 28.39
CA GLU A 81 24.70 17.98 29.63
C GLU A 81 25.71 17.40 30.63
N MET A 82 26.73 16.68 30.14
CA MET A 82 27.80 16.12 30.98
C MET A 82 28.77 17.17 31.53
N MET A 83 29.01 18.27 30.79
CA MET A 83 29.87 19.36 31.27
C MET A 83 29.34 20.03 32.54
N VAL A 84 28.04 19.93 32.82
CA VAL A 84 27.39 20.51 34.01
C VAL A 84 27.29 19.49 35.15
N ALA A 85 27.75 18.25 34.95
CA ALA A 85 27.68 17.22 35.98
C ALA A 85 28.59 17.57 37.18
N THR A 86 28.03 17.48 38.38
CA THR A 86 28.73 17.86 39.63
C THR A 86 29.43 16.68 40.31
N SER A 87 29.09 15.46 39.91
CA SER A 87 29.67 14.21 40.39
C SER A 87 29.51 13.11 39.35
N VAL A 88 30.21 12.00 39.56
CA VAL A 88 30.07 10.80 38.71
C VAL A 88 28.66 10.21 38.79
N ASP A 89 28.02 10.26 39.95
CA ASP A 89 26.65 9.77 40.13
C ASP A 89 25.62 10.66 39.43
N ASP A 90 25.83 11.99 39.47
CA ASP A 90 25.02 12.95 38.70
C ASP A 90 25.19 12.72 37.18
N ALA A 91 26.44 12.53 36.71
CA ALA A 91 26.72 12.20 35.31
C ALA A 91 26.03 10.88 34.89
N ARG A 92 26.04 9.86 35.75
CA ARG A 92 25.34 8.58 35.50
C ARG A 92 23.84 8.77 35.40
N ALA A 93 23.25 9.54 36.32
CA ALA A 93 21.82 9.82 36.31
C ALA A 93 21.41 10.63 35.06
N ARG A 94 22.22 11.59 34.63
CA ARG A 94 22.02 12.33 33.37
C ARG A 94 22.11 11.40 32.16
N ALA A 95 23.14 10.54 32.10
CA ALA A 95 23.34 9.60 31.00
C ALA A 95 22.12 8.67 30.85
N ALA A 96 21.63 8.12 31.96
CA ALA A 96 20.46 7.25 31.97
C ALA A 96 19.22 7.97 31.39
N ARG A 97 18.93 9.20 31.84
CA ARG A 97 17.79 9.98 31.31
C ARG A 97 17.95 10.29 29.82
N MET A 98 19.14 10.70 29.38
CA MET A 98 19.36 11.05 27.98
C MET A 98 19.28 9.84 27.05
N LEU A 99 19.79 8.68 27.49
CA LEU A 99 19.66 7.44 26.74
C LEU A 99 18.20 6.99 26.63
N GLU A 100 17.40 7.16 27.68
CA GLU A 100 15.96 6.88 27.63
C GLU A 100 15.24 7.78 26.60
N VAL A 101 15.59 9.08 26.55
CA VAL A 101 15.02 10.01 25.56
C VAL A 101 15.48 9.64 24.15
N LEU A 102 16.74 9.25 23.96
CA LEU A 102 17.27 8.77 22.68
C LEU A 102 16.54 7.51 22.21
N GLU A 103 16.33 6.53 23.09
CA GLU A 103 15.61 5.29 22.78
C GLU A 103 14.19 5.57 22.32
N LYS A 104 13.45 6.43 23.05
CA LYS A 104 12.10 6.86 22.65
C LYS A 104 12.12 7.55 21.27
N SER A 105 13.07 8.45 21.03
CA SER A 105 13.21 9.12 19.74
C SER A 105 13.45 8.17 18.57
N ILE A 106 14.35 7.21 18.76
CA ILE A 106 14.67 6.21 17.73
C ILE A 106 13.43 5.37 17.43
N ASN A 107 12.73 4.91 18.46
CA ASN A 107 11.53 4.09 18.30
C ASN A 107 10.39 4.86 17.59
N GLU A 108 10.16 6.12 17.98
CA GLU A 108 9.18 6.99 17.34
C GLU A 108 9.51 7.24 15.86
N ARG A 109 10.79 7.51 15.55
CA ARG A 109 11.23 7.73 14.17
C ARG A 109 11.10 6.48 13.30
N ALA A 110 11.51 5.32 13.82
CA ALA A 110 11.38 4.04 13.12
C ALA A 110 9.91 3.68 12.85
N SER A 111 9.04 3.92 13.83
CA SER A 111 7.59 3.77 13.72
C SER A 111 6.99 4.70 12.65
N ALA A 112 7.37 5.98 12.68
CA ALA A 112 6.90 6.98 11.73
C ALA A 112 7.35 6.68 10.30
N GLU A 113 8.61 6.29 10.11
CA GLU A 113 9.15 5.89 8.79
C GLU A 113 8.42 4.68 8.22
N LYS A 114 8.21 3.63 9.03
CA LYS A 114 7.44 2.46 8.61
C LYS A 114 6.01 2.85 8.19
N THR A 115 5.39 3.75 8.93
CA THR A 115 4.03 4.23 8.63
C THR A 115 3.99 5.04 7.33
N ASP A 116 4.96 5.92 7.09
CA ASP A 116 5.06 6.72 5.86
C ASP A 116 5.26 5.85 4.62
N VAL A 117 6.16 4.86 4.70
CA VAL A 117 6.41 3.90 3.61
C VAL A 117 5.12 3.13 3.29
N LEU A 118 4.45 2.58 4.29
CA LEU A 118 3.19 1.84 4.11
C LEU A 118 2.08 2.73 3.54
N GLN A 119 1.97 3.98 4.00
CA GLN A 119 0.99 4.93 3.51
C GLN A 119 1.22 5.29 2.04
N LYS A 120 2.48 5.48 1.65
CA LYS A 120 2.87 5.73 0.26
C LYS A 120 2.57 4.55 -0.65
N GLU A 121 2.90 3.34 -0.22
CA GLU A 121 2.59 2.10 -0.96
C GLU A 121 1.07 1.91 -1.10
N ASN A 122 0.31 2.08 -0.02
CA ASN A 122 -1.15 1.97 -0.04
C ASN A 122 -1.80 2.97 -1.02
N SER A 123 -1.29 4.21 -1.04
CA SER A 123 -1.75 5.25 -1.95
C SER A 123 -1.44 4.90 -3.42
N MET A 124 -0.25 4.35 -3.68
CA MET A 124 0.13 3.87 -5.01
C MET A 124 -0.75 2.70 -5.48
N LEU A 125 -0.97 1.70 -4.63
CA LEU A 125 -1.82 0.54 -4.94
C LEU A 125 -3.27 0.96 -5.22
N LYS A 126 -3.83 1.88 -4.43
CA LYS A 126 -5.16 2.46 -4.69
C LYS A 126 -5.24 3.13 -6.05
N GLY A 127 -4.21 3.89 -6.44
CA GLY A 127 -4.13 4.50 -7.77
C GLY A 127 -4.12 3.47 -8.90
N GLN A 128 -3.33 2.39 -8.76
CA GLN A 128 -3.30 1.30 -9.75
C GLN A 128 -4.65 0.59 -9.88
N ILE A 129 -5.33 0.31 -8.76
CA ILE A 129 -6.67 -0.29 -8.75
C ILE A 129 -7.67 0.62 -9.48
N GLU A 130 -7.59 1.93 -9.29
CA GLU A 130 -8.47 2.88 -9.98
C GLU A 130 -8.26 2.84 -11.50
N VAL A 131 -7.01 2.82 -11.97
CA VAL A 131 -6.67 2.72 -13.39
C VAL A 131 -7.21 1.42 -13.99
N LEU A 132 -6.93 0.27 -13.35
CA LEU A 132 -7.42 -1.04 -13.80
C LEU A 132 -8.96 -1.09 -13.82
N SER A 133 -9.62 -0.46 -12.85
CA SER A 133 -11.08 -0.39 -12.79
C SER A 133 -11.65 0.41 -13.97
N LYS A 134 -11.00 1.52 -14.36
CA LYS A 134 -11.38 2.32 -15.54
C LYS A 134 -11.17 1.53 -16.82
N GLU A 135 -10.04 0.86 -16.98
CA GLU A 135 -9.75 0.02 -18.16
C GLU A 135 -10.75 -1.14 -18.29
N ARG A 136 -11.01 -1.86 -17.20
CA ARG A 136 -12.04 -2.92 -17.15
C ARG A 136 -13.41 -2.40 -17.57
N ASN A 137 -13.80 -1.21 -17.13
CA ASN A 137 -15.09 -0.62 -17.51
C ASN A 137 -15.13 -0.24 -18.99
N SER A 138 -14.03 0.32 -19.53
CA SER A 138 -13.88 0.58 -20.97
C SER A 138 -14.00 -0.71 -21.78
N PHE A 139 -13.30 -1.76 -21.36
CA PHE A 139 -13.36 -3.07 -22.00
C PHE A 139 -14.79 -3.65 -21.98
N LYS A 140 -15.49 -3.61 -20.83
CA LYS A 140 -16.89 -4.05 -20.74
C LYS A 140 -17.80 -3.28 -21.70
N ASN A 141 -17.60 -1.97 -21.83
CA ASN A 141 -18.36 -1.15 -22.76
C ASN A 141 -18.09 -1.53 -24.22
N ALA A 142 -16.83 -1.70 -24.59
CA ALA A 142 -16.44 -2.13 -25.93
C ALA A 142 -17.00 -3.52 -26.27
N PHE A 143 -16.89 -4.47 -25.33
CA PHE A 143 -17.43 -5.82 -25.49
C PHE A 143 -18.95 -5.81 -25.70
N ARG A 144 -19.70 -5.03 -24.91
CA ARG A 144 -21.14 -4.87 -25.09
C ARG A 144 -21.48 -4.36 -26.49
N ILE A 145 -20.82 -3.29 -26.95
CA ILE A 145 -21.05 -2.72 -28.29
C ILE A 145 -20.76 -3.75 -29.37
N GLN A 146 -19.70 -4.54 -29.23
CA GLN A 146 -19.36 -5.59 -30.19
C GLN A 146 -20.39 -6.71 -30.20
N ASN A 147 -20.91 -7.10 -29.03
CA ASN A 147 -21.95 -8.11 -28.91
C ASN A 147 -23.28 -7.64 -29.54
N GLU A 148 -23.67 -6.38 -29.33
CA GLU A 148 -24.84 -5.77 -29.98
C GLU A 148 -24.70 -5.78 -31.50
N ARG A 149 -23.54 -5.36 -32.02
CA ARG A 149 -23.26 -5.40 -33.47
C ARG A 149 -23.34 -6.82 -34.03
N LEU A 150 -22.81 -7.81 -33.31
CA LEU A 150 -22.86 -9.21 -33.75
C LEU A 150 -24.31 -9.71 -33.84
N ALA A 151 -25.16 -9.37 -32.88
CA ALA A 151 -26.58 -9.71 -32.92
C ALA A 151 -27.28 -9.06 -34.12
N ASP A 152 -26.98 -7.79 -34.43
CA ASP A 152 -27.50 -7.10 -35.61
C ASP A 152 -27.03 -7.77 -36.92
N TYR A 153 -25.76 -8.17 -37.00
CA TYR A 153 -25.23 -8.91 -38.15
C TYR A 153 -25.93 -10.25 -38.35
N GLU A 154 -26.19 -11.00 -37.28
CA GLU A 154 -26.89 -12.27 -37.35
C GLU A 154 -28.33 -12.08 -37.85
N ASN A 155 -29.04 -11.07 -37.33
CA ASN A 155 -30.38 -10.73 -37.81
C ASN A 155 -30.37 -10.33 -39.30
N LYS A 156 -29.42 -9.49 -39.72
CA LYS A 156 -29.28 -9.09 -41.14
C LYS A 156 -28.93 -10.26 -42.05
N ASN A 157 -28.14 -11.21 -41.57
CA ASN A 157 -27.84 -12.43 -42.31
C ASN A 157 -29.10 -13.29 -42.51
N GLN A 158 -29.96 -13.42 -41.48
CA GLN A 158 -31.24 -14.12 -41.61
C GLN A 158 -32.18 -13.46 -42.62
N GLU A 159 -32.33 -12.12 -42.56
CA GLU A 159 -33.10 -11.35 -43.55
C GLU A 159 -32.56 -11.56 -44.99
N LEU A 160 -31.24 -11.56 -45.16
CA LEU A 160 -30.59 -11.79 -46.45
C LEU A 160 -30.88 -13.18 -47.00
N GLN A 161 -30.84 -14.22 -46.17
CA GLN A 161 -31.16 -15.59 -46.59
C GLN A 161 -32.62 -15.69 -47.04
N HIS A 162 -33.55 -15.09 -46.29
CA HIS A 162 -34.95 -15.03 -46.69
C HIS A 162 -35.14 -14.32 -48.03
N LEU A 163 -34.47 -13.19 -48.23
CA LEU A 163 -34.56 -12.43 -49.49
C LEU A 163 -33.98 -13.22 -50.68
N LYS A 164 -32.87 -13.96 -50.49
CA LYS A 164 -32.30 -14.85 -51.52
C LYS A 164 -33.28 -15.95 -51.92
N GLN A 165 -33.98 -16.54 -50.95
CA GLN A 165 -34.98 -17.57 -51.22
C GLN A 165 -36.15 -16.99 -52.03
N LEU A 166 -36.66 -15.81 -51.64
CA LEU A 166 -37.73 -15.13 -52.35
C LEU A 166 -37.32 -14.71 -53.77
N ALA A 167 -36.11 -14.19 -53.95
CA ALA A 167 -35.57 -13.86 -55.27
C ALA A 167 -35.45 -15.08 -56.18
N SER A 168 -34.98 -16.21 -55.63
CA SER A 168 -34.91 -17.49 -56.36
C SER A 168 -36.30 -17.96 -56.79
N GLN A 169 -37.30 -17.81 -55.92
CA GLN A 169 -38.68 -18.16 -56.22
C GLN A 169 -39.26 -17.30 -57.36
N TYR A 170 -39.05 -15.98 -57.34
CA TYR A 170 -39.51 -15.10 -58.42
C TYR A 170 -38.78 -15.38 -59.73
N GLN A 171 -37.49 -15.68 -59.68
CA GLN A 171 -36.72 -16.04 -60.87
C GLN A 171 -37.28 -17.32 -61.53
N GLU A 172 -37.65 -18.32 -60.73
CA GLU A 172 -38.28 -19.55 -61.24
C GLU A 172 -39.67 -19.28 -61.84
N GLN A 173 -40.48 -18.40 -61.22
CA GLN A 173 -41.78 -18.00 -61.77
C GLN A 173 -41.66 -17.33 -63.14
N ILE A 174 -40.70 -16.41 -63.30
CA ILE A 174 -40.46 -15.76 -64.59
C ILE A 174 -40.07 -16.81 -65.64
N ARG A 175 -39.18 -17.74 -65.29
CA ARG A 175 -38.77 -18.82 -66.19
C ARG A 175 -39.95 -19.66 -66.67
N THR A 176 -40.92 -19.94 -65.80
CA THR A 176 -42.13 -20.68 -66.20
C THR A 176 -43.08 -19.89 -67.10
N LEU A 177 -43.04 -18.56 -67.06
CA LEU A 177 -43.87 -17.68 -67.88
C LEU A 177 -43.23 -17.33 -69.24
N GLU A 178 -41.91 -17.55 -69.39
CA GLU A 178 -41.15 -17.29 -70.63
C GLU A 178 -41.21 -18.45 -71.65
N VAL A 179 -42.03 -19.48 -71.40
CA VAL A 179 -42.28 -20.65 -72.28
C VAL A 179 -43.59 -20.49 -73.04
#